data_AF-A0A3E0EVF0-F1
#
_entry.id   AF-A0A3E0EVF0-F1
#
_cell.length_a   1.000
_cell.length_b   1.000
_cell.length_c   1.000
_cell.angle_alpha   90.00
_cell.angle_beta   90.00
_cell.angle_gamma   90.00
#
_symmetry.space_group_name_H-M   'P 1'
#
loop_
_entity.id
_entity.type
_entity.pdbx_description
1 polymer ?
#
loop_
_entity_poly.entity_id
_entity_poly.type
_entity_poly.pdbx_seq_one_letter_code
_entity_poly.pdbx_strand_id
1 'polypeptide(L)'
;MSKCEQCIVREFSSLKALNKDELIRISECKTSKTIKKGENIFEEGENVNGIFCIKDGICKLTKLSPNGKDHIVKLVTKGELLGQRSMISDEPANLSAVALEDMQVCFIPKAEILGFFDKNNQFSMNVMKTICGDLRLADDHMVNMAQKSVKERLAETLIYLHETFGTNADKTLKIQLSRDELASMIGTATESCIRLLSDFNKLGLIELVGKKIVLKDIPKLKKIAD
;
A
#
# COMPACT_ATOMS: atom_id res chain seq x y z
N MET A 1 -11.50 23.37 0.22
CA MET A 1 -11.54 21.92 -0.05
C MET A 1 -11.74 21.70 -1.54
N SER A 2 -10.95 20.86 -2.20
CA SER A 2 -11.14 20.53 -3.62
C SER A 2 -12.40 19.67 -3.80
N LYS A 3 -13.28 20.05 -4.74
CA LYS A 3 -14.47 19.26 -5.11
C LYS A 3 -14.05 17.89 -5.65
N CYS A 4 -14.79 16.83 -5.30
CA CYS A 4 -14.52 15.48 -5.81
C CYS A 4 -14.63 15.38 -7.33
N GLU A 5 -15.49 16.21 -7.94
CA GLU A 5 -15.67 16.30 -9.39
C GLU A 5 -14.38 16.64 -10.14
N GLN A 6 -13.48 17.40 -9.51
CA GLN A 6 -12.23 17.88 -10.09
C GLN A 6 -11.01 17.10 -9.58
N CYS A 7 -11.24 16.07 -8.76
CA CYS A 7 -10.17 15.30 -8.14
C CYS A 7 -9.72 14.17 -9.08
N ILE A 8 -8.62 14.40 -9.81
CA ILE A 8 -8.04 13.37 -10.71
C ILE A 8 -7.71 12.06 -10.00
N VAL A 9 -7.49 12.11 -8.67
CA VAL A 9 -7.11 10.94 -7.87
C VAL A 9 -8.19 9.85 -7.88
N ARG A 10 -9.46 10.23 -8.07
CA ARG A 10 -10.56 9.27 -8.11
C ARG A 10 -10.46 8.29 -9.28
N GLU A 11 -9.81 8.70 -10.38
CA GLU A 11 -9.68 7.93 -11.62
C GLU A 11 -8.85 6.65 -11.43
N PHE A 12 -8.03 6.61 -10.37
CA PHE A 12 -7.23 5.47 -9.98
C PHE A 12 -7.98 4.46 -9.10
N SER A 13 -9.23 4.76 -8.71
CA SER A 13 -10.03 3.96 -7.78
C SER A 13 -11.34 3.49 -8.41
N SER A 14 -12.15 2.75 -7.64
CA SER A 14 -13.55 2.47 -8.01
C SER A 14 -14.41 3.73 -8.09
N LEU A 15 -14.03 4.85 -7.44
CA LEU A 15 -14.77 6.12 -7.46
C LEU A 15 -14.89 6.74 -8.87
N LYS A 16 -14.09 6.29 -9.84
CA LYS A 16 -14.25 6.67 -11.27
C LYS A 16 -15.58 6.26 -11.88
N ALA A 17 -16.25 5.26 -11.29
CA ALA A 17 -17.56 4.80 -11.74
C ALA A 17 -18.72 5.68 -11.27
N LEU A 18 -18.44 6.65 -10.39
CA LEU A 18 -19.47 7.49 -9.82
C LEU A 18 -19.89 8.58 -10.81
N ASN A 19 -21.20 8.77 -10.93
CA ASN A 19 -21.77 9.84 -11.72
C ASN A 19 -21.68 11.19 -10.97
N LYS A 20 -22.07 12.27 -11.65
CA LYS A 20 -21.94 13.63 -11.13
C LYS A 20 -22.66 13.83 -9.79
N ASP A 21 -23.88 13.32 -9.65
CA ASP A 21 -24.68 13.51 -8.43
C ASP A 21 -24.09 12.72 -7.26
N GLU A 22 -23.60 11.50 -7.52
CA GLU A 22 -22.89 10.70 -6.53
C GLU A 22 -21.58 11.37 -6.07
N LEU A 23 -20.86 12.02 -6.98
CA LEU A 23 -19.63 12.74 -6.65
C LEU A 23 -19.89 14.01 -5.84
N ILE A 24 -20.98 14.73 -6.15
CA ILE A 24 -21.43 15.86 -5.34
C ILE A 24 -21.74 15.37 -3.94
N ARG A 25 -22.49 14.26 -3.83
CA ARG A 25 -22.84 13.66 -2.54
C ARG A 25 -21.61 13.28 -1.72
N ILE A 26 -20.61 12.62 -2.31
CA ILE A 26 -19.33 12.36 -1.63
C ILE A 26 -18.63 13.65 -1.22
N SER A 27 -18.63 14.66 -2.09
CA SER A 27 -17.96 15.92 -1.81
C SER A 27 -18.55 16.65 -0.60
N GLU A 28 -19.85 16.47 -0.34
CA GLU A 28 -20.58 17.06 0.80
C GLU A 28 -20.36 16.29 2.11
N CYS A 29 -20.27 14.96 2.05
CA CYS A 29 -20.20 14.12 3.25
C CYS A 29 -18.77 13.71 3.67
N LYS A 30 -17.79 13.83 2.78
CA LYS A 30 -16.42 13.40 3.08
C LYS A 30 -15.77 14.30 4.13
N THR A 31 -14.92 13.70 4.95
CA THR A 31 -14.02 14.43 5.84
C THR A 31 -12.59 14.33 5.32
N SER A 32 -11.96 15.45 5.01
CA SER A 32 -10.53 15.46 4.65
C SER A 32 -9.67 15.50 5.90
N LYS A 33 -8.69 14.60 5.99
CA LYS A 33 -7.73 14.52 7.09
C LYS A 33 -6.31 14.65 6.56
N THR A 34 -5.46 15.31 7.33
CA THR A 34 -4.01 15.25 7.17
C THR A 34 -3.49 14.27 8.19
N ILE A 35 -2.69 13.30 7.75
CA ILE A 35 -2.07 12.28 8.59
C ILE A 35 -0.57 12.50 8.53
N LYS A 36 0.09 12.62 9.67
CA LYS A 36 1.54 12.81 9.73
C LYS A 36 2.26 11.49 9.56
N LYS A 37 3.49 11.56 9.05
CA LYS A 37 4.37 10.38 8.97
C LYS A 37 4.42 9.64 10.30
N GLY A 38 4.17 8.34 10.28
CA GLY A 38 4.18 7.46 11.44
C GLY A 38 2.85 7.38 12.19
N GLU A 39 1.86 8.22 11.86
CA GLU A 39 0.52 8.12 12.47
C GLU A 39 -0.32 7.03 11.82
N ASN A 40 -1.22 6.46 12.62
CA ASN A 40 -2.18 5.46 12.18
C ASN A 40 -3.38 6.15 11.51
N ILE A 41 -3.77 5.64 10.35
CA ILE A 41 -5.05 5.98 9.69
C ILE A 41 -6.19 5.24 10.40
N PHE A 42 -5.95 3.96 10.72
CA PHE A 42 -6.73 3.10 11.61
C PHE A 42 -5.85 1.96 12.12
N GLU A 43 -6.24 1.35 13.22
CA GLU A 43 -5.54 0.25 13.86
C GLU A 43 -6.20 -1.10 13.63
N GLU A 44 -5.41 -2.18 13.65
CA GLU A 44 -5.93 -3.55 13.72
C GLU A 44 -6.89 -3.70 14.91
N GLY A 45 -8.07 -4.28 14.65
CA GLY A 45 -9.14 -4.43 15.63
C GLY A 45 -10.08 -3.21 15.74
N GLU A 46 -9.77 -2.10 15.06
CA GLU A 46 -10.64 -0.93 15.04
C GLU A 46 -11.86 -1.14 14.13
N ASN A 47 -13.03 -0.66 14.55
CA ASN A 47 -14.22 -0.63 13.71
C ASN A 47 -14.18 0.56 12.72
N VAL A 48 -13.80 0.27 11.48
CA VAL A 48 -13.73 1.30 10.42
C VAL A 48 -15.12 1.51 9.80
N ASN A 49 -15.82 2.56 10.24
CA ASN A 49 -17.19 2.90 9.81
C ASN A 49 -17.27 3.64 8.46
N GLY A 50 -16.44 3.25 7.51
CA GLY A 50 -16.37 3.86 6.18
C GLY A 50 -15.12 3.42 5.42
N ILE A 51 -14.71 4.23 4.46
CA ILE A 51 -13.45 4.00 3.73
C ILE A 51 -12.60 5.26 3.72
N PHE A 52 -11.30 5.07 3.54
CA PHE A 52 -10.37 6.16 3.27
C PHE A 52 -9.91 6.10 1.81
N CYS A 53 -9.99 7.22 1.12
CA CYS A 53 -9.37 7.42 -0.18
C CYS A 53 -8.07 8.19 -0.01
N ILE A 54 -6.94 7.62 -0.46
CA ILE A 54 -5.64 8.30 -0.39
C ILE A 54 -5.58 9.36 -1.48
N LYS A 55 -5.61 10.63 -1.09
CA LYS A 55 -5.50 11.75 -2.02
C LYS A 55 -4.05 12.02 -2.41
N ASP A 56 -3.15 11.92 -1.45
CA ASP A 56 -1.71 12.11 -1.61
C ASP A 56 -0.96 11.43 -0.46
N GLY A 57 0.24 10.92 -0.73
CA GLY A 57 1.05 10.18 0.23
C GLY A 57 1.04 8.66 0.03
N ILE A 58 1.81 7.96 0.87
CA ILE A 58 1.93 6.49 0.89
C ILE A 58 1.78 5.99 2.33
N CYS A 59 1.04 4.91 2.52
CA CYS A 59 0.98 4.18 3.80
C CYS A 59 1.36 2.71 3.62
N LYS A 60 1.74 2.07 4.73
CA LYS A 60 1.90 0.62 4.84
C LYS A 60 0.70 0.00 5.55
N LEU A 61 0.27 -1.17 5.08
CA LEU A 61 -0.62 -2.05 5.83
C LEU A 61 0.21 -3.05 6.60
N THR A 62 0.01 -3.12 7.92
CA THR A 62 0.76 -4.00 8.81
C THR A 62 -0.15 -4.96 9.56
N LYS A 63 0.40 -6.14 9.87
CA LYS A 63 -0.18 -7.09 10.82
C LYS A 63 0.77 -7.23 12.00
N LEU A 64 0.26 -7.17 13.22
CA LEU A 64 1.09 -7.41 14.40
C LEU A 64 1.44 -8.90 14.48
N SER A 65 2.73 -9.22 14.50
CA SER A 65 3.18 -10.60 14.69
C SER A 65 3.19 -10.97 16.18
N PRO A 66 3.09 -12.26 16.54
CA PRO A 66 3.13 -12.71 17.95
C PRO A 66 4.40 -12.31 18.72
N ASN A 67 5.50 -12.04 18.01
CA ASN A 67 6.76 -11.55 18.58
C ASN A 67 6.79 -10.01 18.80
N GLY A 68 5.65 -9.33 18.63
CA GLY A 68 5.51 -7.89 18.81
C GLY A 68 6.07 -7.03 17.68
N LYS A 69 6.47 -7.63 16.55
CA LYS A 69 6.93 -6.89 15.37
C LYS A 69 5.87 -6.86 14.27
N ASP A 70 5.69 -5.71 13.66
CA ASP A 70 4.82 -5.57 12.51
C ASP A 70 5.39 -6.28 11.28
N HIS A 71 4.53 -7.01 10.59
CA HIS A 71 4.78 -7.51 9.24
C HIS A 71 4.04 -6.62 8.23
N ILE A 72 4.77 -6.00 7.30
CA ILE A 72 4.19 -5.18 6.23
C ILE A 72 3.64 -6.11 5.16
N VAL A 73 2.32 -6.06 4.97
CA VAL A 73 1.58 -6.89 4.02
C VAL A 73 1.50 -6.22 2.64
N LYS A 74 1.27 -4.90 2.61
CA LYS A 74 1.09 -4.15 1.37
C LYS A 74 1.47 -2.69 1.56
N LEU A 75 1.99 -2.06 0.51
CA LEU A 75 2.10 -0.61 0.42
C LEU A 75 0.93 -0.07 -0.39
N VAL A 76 0.33 1.02 0.08
CA VAL A 76 -0.87 1.62 -0.51
C VAL A 76 -0.59 3.07 -0.85
N THR A 77 -0.89 3.44 -2.08
CA THR A 77 -0.54 4.75 -2.65
C THR A 77 -1.76 5.56 -3.06
N LYS A 78 -1.50 6.79 -3.49
CA LYS A 78 -2.47 7.72 -4.04
C LYS A 78 -3.45 7.05 -5.01
N GLY A 79 -4.75 7.25 -4.76
CA GLY A 79 -5.82 6.70 -5.57
C GLY A 79 -6.35 5.36 -5.08
N GLU A 80 -5.69 4.68 -4.16
CA GLU A 80 -6.25 3.46 -3.57
C GLU A 80 -7.23 3.78 -2.43
N LEU A 81 -8.07 2.80 -2.14
CA LEU A 81 -9.07 2.83 -1.08
C LEU A 81 -8.66 1.87 0.06
N LEU A 82 -8.91 2.29 1.29
CA LEU A 82 -8.65 1.52 2.51
C LEU A 82 -9.94 1.32 3.31
N GLY A 83 -9.99 0.25 4.10
CA GLY A 83 -11.14 -0.07 4.96
C GLY A 83 -12.28 -0.82 4.26
N GLN A 84 -12.24 -0.94 2.93
CA GLN A 84 -13.28 -1.58 2.13
C GLN A 84 -13.61 -3.01 2.57
N ARG A 85 -12.60 -3.84 2.88
CA ARG A 85 -12.81 -5.22 3.38
C ARG A 85 -13.67 -5.20 4.65
N SER A 86 -13.18 -4.52 5.69
CA SER A 86 -13.83 -4.42 7.01
C SER A 86 -15.23 -3.81 6.93
N MET A 87 -15.39 -2.75 6.14
CA MET A 87 -16.68 -2.10 5.95
C MET A 87 -17.71 -3.02 5.28
N ILE A 88 -17.31 -3.82 4.28
CA ILE A 88 -18.20 -4.73 3.52
C ILE A 88 -18.50 -6.00 4.31
N SER A 89 -17.51 -6.56 5.02
CA SER A 89 -17.68 -7.81 5.76
C SER A 89 -18.27 -7.62 7.16
N ASP A 90 -18.53 -6.37 7.59
CA ASP A 90 -18.94 -6.05 8.96
C ASP A 90 -17.97 -6.57 10.02
N GLU A 91 -16.68 -6.57 9.69
CA GLU A 91 -15.61 -7.02 10.60
C GLU A 91 -14.71 -5.84 11.00
N PRO A 92 -14.06 -5.89 12.18
CA PRO A 92 -13.00 -4.96 12.50
C PRO A 92 -11.86 -4.95 11.46
N ALA A 93 -11.03 -3.92 11.50
CA ALA A 93 -9.81 -3.84 10.70
C ALA A 93 -8.92 -5.06 10.95
N ASN A 94 -8.62 -5.83 9.90
CA ASN A 94 -7.71 -6.97 10.02
C ASN A 94 -6.23 -6.56 10.00
N LEU A 95 -5.94 -5.33 9.59
CA LEU A 95 -4.59 -4.77 9.45
C LEU A 95 -4.60 -3.34 10.00
N SER A 96 -3.46 -2.88 10.50
CA SER A 96 -3.23 -1.46 10.76
C SER A 96 -2.80 -0.75 9.49
N ALA A 97 -3.16 0.53 9.34
CA ALA A 97 -2.70 1.37 8.24
C ALA A 97 -1.87 2.53 8.79
N VAL A 98 -0.58 2.59 8.45
CA VAL A 98 0.37 3.56 9.03
C VAL A 98 1.02 4.41 7.94
N ALA A 99 1.00 5.72 8.11
CA ALA A 99 1.58 6.66 7.15
C ALA A 99 3.12 6.53 7.06
N LEU A 100 3.67 6.40 5.85
CA LEU A 100 5.12 6.39 5.60
C LEU A 100 5.70 7.78 5.35
N GLU A 101 4.84 8.72 4.98
CA GLU A 101 5.11 10.13 4.75
C GLU A 101 3.90 10.97 5.18
N ASP A 102 3.99 12.30 5.15
CA ASP A 102 2.82 13.13 5.40
C ASP A 102 1.78 12.92 4.28
N MET A 103 0.54 12.63 4.66
CA MET A 103 -0.52 12.22 3.73
C MET A 103 -1.73 13.14 3.79
N GLN A 104 -2.48 13.18 2.69
CA GLN A 104 -3.85 13.67 2.66
C GLN A 104 -4.80 12.52 2.33
N VAL A 105 -5.81 12.34 3.16
CA VAL A 105 -6.84 11.30 2.96
C VAL A 105 -8.24 11.91 3.00
N CYS A 106 -9.19 11.29 2.31
CA CYS A 106 -10.61 11.60 2.43
C CYS A 106 -11.32 10.40 3.04
N PHE A 107 -11.92 10.58 4.21
CA PHE A 107 -12.81 9.61 4.81
C PHE A 107 -14.22 9.77 4.24
N ILE A 108 -14.83 8.67 3.79
CA ILE A 108 -16.17 8.63 3.22
C ILE A 108 -17.01 7.69 4.10
N PRO A 109 -18.15 8.16 4.67
CA PRO A 109 -18.98 7.35 5.55
C PRO A 109 -19.52 6.08 4.88
N LYS A 110 -19.60 4.99 5.65
CA LYS A 110 -20.12 3.68 5.19
C LYS A 110 -21.48 3.76 4.50
N ALA A 111 -22.41 4.53 5.06
CA ALA A 111 -23.77 4.64 4.53
C ALA A 111 -23.80 5.12 3.06
N GLU A 112 -22.90 6.04 2.71
CA GLU A 112 -22.82 6.57 1.34
C GLU A 112 -22.23 5.54 0.38
N ILE A 113 -21.16 4.85 0.81
CA ILE A 113 -20.54 3.79 0.00
C ILE A 113 -21.48 2.62 -0.23
N LEU A 114 -22.20 2.16 0.80
CA LEU A 114 -23.21 1.10 0.65
C LEU A 114 -24.35 1.54 -0.28
N GLY A 115 -24.77 2.80 -0.21
CA GLY A 115 -25.75 3.35 -1.16
C GLY A 115 -25.28 3.27 -2.61
N PHE A 116 -23.99 3.49 -2.88
CA PHE A 116 -23.42 3.29 -4.22
C PHE A 116 -23.30 1.82 -4.60
N PHE A 117 -23.02 0.93 -3.64
CA PHE A 117 -23.02 -0.51 -3.89
C PHE A 117 -24.37 -1.02 -4.38
N ASP A 118 -25.46 -0.53 -3.79
CA ASP A 118 -26.81 -0.94 -4.13
C ASP A 118 -27.29 -0.38 -5.47
N LYS A 119 -26.86 0.84 -5.82
CA LYS A 119 -27.44 1.62 -6.94
C LYS A 119 -26.53 1.72 -8.16
N ASN A 120 -25.22 1.53 -8.00
CA ASN A 120 -24.23 1.70 -9.06
C ASN A 120 -23.44 0.40 -9.26
N ASN A 121 -23.97 -0.48 -10.11
CA ASN A 121 -23.36 -1.76 -10.42
C ASN A 121 -21.90 -1.64 -10.93
N GLN A 122 -21.59 -0.58 -11.67
CA GLN A 122 -20.22 -0.36 -12.17
C GLN A 122 -19.25 -0.07 -11.01
N PHE A 123 -19.68 0.72 -10.03
CA PHE A 123 -18.92 0.94 -8.80
C PHE A 123 -18.70 -0.37 -8.04
N SER A 124 -19.78 -1.13 -7.80
CA SER A 124 -19.74 -2.42 -7.09
C SER A 124 -18.78 -3.41 -7.76
N MET A 125 -18.88 -3.58 -9.08
CA MET A 125 -18.00 -4.45 -9.84
C MET A 125 -16.55 -3.99 -9.83
N ASN A 126 -16.29 -2.67 -9.82
CA ASN A 126 -14.94 -2.15 -9.71
C ASN A 126 -14.33 -2.42 -8.33
N VAL A 127 -15.09 -2.24 -7.24
CA VAL A 127 -14.61 -2.59 -5.89
C VAL A 127 -14.34 -4.08 -5.79
N MET A 128 -15.25 -4.93 -6.30
CA MET A 128 -15.05 -6.38 -6.29
C MET A 128 -13.80 -6.80 -7.04
N LYS A 129 -13.53 -6.20 -8.21
CA LYS A 129 -12.28 -6.44 -8.97
C LYS A 129 -11.04 -6.05 -8.16
N THR A 130 -11.07 -4.93 -7.44
CA THR A 130 -9.97 -4.52 -6.56
C THR A 130 -9.75 -5.56 -5.45
N ILE A 131 -10.82 -6.02 -4.79
CA ILE A 131 -10.72 -7.04 -3.73
C ILE A 131 -10.19 -8.36 -4.27
N CYS A 132 -10.66 -8.83 -5.44
CA CYS A 132 -10.10 -10.03 -6.08
C CYS A 132 -8.62 -9.87 -6.44
N GLY A 133 -8.22 -8.67 -6.87
CA GLY A 133 -6.81 -8.35 -7.13
C GLY A 133 -5.97 -8.42 -5.85
N ASP A 134 -6.44 -7.83 -4.76
CA ASP A 134 -5.79 -7.88 -3.46
C ASP A 134 -5.70 -9.32 -2.91
N LEU A 135 -6.74 -10.13 -3.11
CA LEU A 135 -6.75 -11.55 -2.73
C LEU A 135 -5.67 -12.33 -3.49
N ARG A 136 -5.60 -12.18 -4.81
CA ARG A 136 -4.56 -12.82 -5.62
C ARG A 136 -3.15 -12.43 -5.15
N LEU A 137 -2.92 -11.14 -4.87
CA LEU A 137 -1.64 -10.66 -4.37
C LEU A 137 -1.30 -11.28 -3.00
N ALA A 138 -2.29 -11.48 -2.13
CA ALA A 138 -2.11 -12.15 -0.85
C ALA A 138 -1.73 -13.63 -1.02
N ASP A 139 -2.37 -14.34 -1.96
CA ASP A 139 -2.04 -15.73 -2.30
C ASP A 139 -0.62 -15.85 -2.86
N ASP A 140 -0.24 -14.97 -3.80
CA ASP A 140 1.12 -14.92 -4.38
C ASP A 140 2.16 -14.65 -3.29
N HIS A 141 1.87 -13.69 -2.39
CA HIS A 141 2.72 -13.38 -1.25
C HIS A 141 2.88 -14.57 -0.30
N MET A 142 1.80 -15.30 -0.03
CA MET A 142 1.83 -16.51 0.81
C MET A 142 2.74 -17.59 0.20
N VAL A 143 2.62 -17.85 -1.11
CA VAL A 143 3.49 -18.81 -1.82
C VAL A 143 4.94 -18.36 -1.80
N ASN A 144 5.21 -17.09 -2.10
CA ASN A 144 6.55 -16.51 -2.05
C ASN A 144 7.16 -16.63 -0.65
N MET A 145 6.39 -16.41 0.40
CA MET A 145 6.85 -16.57 1.78
C MET A 145 7.20 -18.01 2.13
N ALA A 146 6.51 -18.99 1.56
CA ALA A 146 6.74 -20.41 1.81
C ALA A 146 7.88 -21.01 0.97
N GLN A 147 8.04 -20.56 -0.28
CA GLN A 147 8.94 -21.20 -1.25
C GLN A 147 10.23 -20.42 -1.49
N LYS A 148 10.20 -19.09 -1.44
CA LYS A 148 11.38 -18.26 -1.73
C LYS A 148 12.24 -18.04 -0.50
N SER A 149 13.54 -18.12 -0.71
CA SER A 149 14.56 -17.66 0.23
C SER A 149 14.44 -16.15 0.49
N VAL A 150 14.96 -15.70 1.62
CA VAL A 150 14.98 -14.27 1.97
C VAL A 150 15.72 -13.44 0.92
N LYS A 151 16.73 -14.03 0.24
CA LYS A 151 17.50 -13.37 -0.82
C LYS A 151 16.65 -13.13 -2.06
N GLU A 152 15.90 -14.13 -2.51
CA GLU A 152 14.94 -14.02 -3.62
C GLU A 152 13.87 -12.97 -3.30
N ARG A 153 13.26 -13.04 -2.11
CA ARG A 153 12.25 -12.06 -1.66
C ARG A 153 12.78 -10.63 -1.59
N LEU A 154 14.05 -10.43 -1.21
CA LEU A 154 14.69 -9.11 -1.24
C LEU A 154 14.83 -8.58 -2.66
N ALA A 155 15.28 -9.41 -3.60
CA ALA A 155 15.39 -8.99 -5.00
C ALA A 155 14.01 -8.61 -5.57
N GLU A 156 13.01 -9.47 -5.35
CA GLU A 156 11.62 -9.24 -5.76
C GLU A 156 11.05 -7.95 -5.16
N THR A 157 11.25 -7.73 -3.85
CA THR A 157 10.78 -6.51 -3.17
C THR A 157 11.44 -5.26 -3.75
N LEU A 158 12.75 -5.28 -4.02
CA LEU A 158 13.44 -4.14 -4.61
C LEU A 158 12.94 -3.81 -6.03
N ILE A 159 12.66 -4.84 -6.83
CA ILE A 159 12.04 -4.68 -8.16
C ILE A 159 10.63 -4.11 -8.03
N TYR A 160 9.82 -4.65 -7.13
CA TYR A 160 8.47 -4.15 -6.85
C TYR A 160 8.47 -2.67 -6.48
N LEU A 161 9.37 -2.23 -5.59
CA LEU A 161 9.49 -0.83 -5.20
C LEU A 161 9.90 0.05 -6.39
N HIS A 162 10.80 -0.43 -7.24
CA HIS A 162 11.22 0.28 -8.45
C HIS A 162 10.08 0.41 -9.47
N GLU A 163 9.38 -0.68 -9.77
CA GLU A 163 8.32 -0.71 -10.78
C GLU A 163 7.06 0.04 -10.33
N THR A 164 6.74 0.01 -9.03
CA THR A 164 5.52 0.63 -8.48
C THR A 164 5.68 2.13 -8.21
N PHE A 165 6.81 2.53 -7.62
CA PHE A 165 7.01 3.91 -7.17
C PHE A 165 8.00 4.70 -8.03
N GLY A 166 8.76 4.02 -8.89
CA GLY A 166 9.77 4.63 -9.74
C GLY A 166 11.01 5.08 -8.98
N THR A 167 11.78 5.96 -9.62
CA THR A 167 13.03 6.50 -9.10
C THR A 167 13.02 8.02 -9.06
N ASN A 168 13.87 8.58 -8.20
CA ASN A 168 14.21 9.99 -8.17
C ASN A 168 15.17 10.34 -9.33
N ALA A 169 15.43 11.63 -9.55
CA ALA A 169 16.38 12.09 -10.57
C ALA A 169 17.81 11.54 -10.38
N ASP A 170 18.20 11.24 -9.14
CA ASP A 170 19.48 10.61 -8.77
C ASP A 170 19.46 9.07 -8.93
N LYS A 171 18.43 8.51 -9.58
CA LYS A 171 18.17 7.07 -9.78
C LYS A 171 17.90 6.27 -8.51
N THR A 172 17.80 6.91 -7.35
CA THR A 172 17.43 6.22 -6.10
C THR A 172 15.96 5.86 -6.13
N LEU A 173 15.58 4.76 -5.48
CA LEU A 173 14.17 4.39 -5.29
C LEU A 173 13.41 5.57 -4.69
N LYS A 174 12.26 5.91 -5.30
CA LYS A 174 11.47 7.07 -4.88
C LYS A 174 10.94 6.88 -3.46
N ILE A 175 10.40 5.70 -3.17
CA ILE A 175 10.01 5.31 -1.83
C ILE A 175 11.24 4.88 -1.02
N GLN A 176 11.37 5.44 0.18
CA GLN A 176 12.46 5.11 1.10
C GLN A 176 11.92 4.39 2.32
N LEU A 177 12.16 3.09 2.36
CA LEU A 177 11.86 2.25 3.51
C LEU A 177 13.09 2.18 4.42
N SER A 178 12.85 2.20 5.73
CA SER A 178 13.87 1.85 6.72
C SER A 178 14.30 0.39 6.56
N ARG A 179 15.44 0.04 7.18
CA ARG A 179 15.92 -1.35 7.16
C ARG A 179 14.96 -2.30 7.88
N ASP A 180 14.31 -1.83 8.94
CA ASP A 180 13.27 -2.57 9.64
C ASP A 180 12.04 -2.80 8.76
N GLU A 181 11.61 -1.79 7.98
CA GLU A 181 10.48 -1.93 7.07
C GLU A 181 10.79 -2.88 5.90
N LEU A 182 12.00 -2.81 5.33
CA LEU A 182 12.43 -3.79 4.32
C LEU A 182 12.49 -5.20 4.90
N ALA A 183 13.05 -5.36 6.10
CA ALA A 183 13.12 -6.64 6.79
C ALA A 183 11.73 -7.21 7.09
N SER A 184 10.82 -6.33 7.52
CA SER A 184 9.42 -6.63 7.76
C SER A 184 8.74 -7.13 6.49
N MET A 185 8.87 -6.43 5.35
CA MET A 185 8.30 -6.85 4.07
C MET A 185 8.83 -8.21 3.59
N ILE A 186 10.13 -8.47 3.71
CA ILE A 186 10.72 -9.75 3.25
C ILE A 186 10.65 -10.86 4.30
N GLY A 187 10.03 -10.59 5.46
CA GLY A 187 9.87 -11.53 6.56
C GLY A 187 11.19 -12.08 7.11
N THR A 188 12.11 -11.20 7.50
CA THR A 188 13.38 -11.58 8.13
C THR A 188 13.77 -10.63 9.27
N ALA A 189 14.83 -10.96 10.01
CA ALA A 189 15.40 -10.07 11.02
C ALA A 189 16.12 -8.88 10.36
N THR A 190 16.07 -7.71 10.98
CA THR A 190 16.68 -6.47 10.48
C THR A 190 18.16 -6.65 10.14
N GLU A 191 18.91 -7.32 11.01
CA GLU A 191 20.34 -7.58 10.81
C GLU A 191 20.59 -8.47 9.57
N SER A 192 19.73 -9.45 9.34
CA SER A 192 19.80 -10.32 8.14
C SER A 192 19.51 -9.53 6.87
N CYS A 193 18.51 -8.64 6.88
CA CYS A 193 18.22 -7.75 5.75
C CYS A 193 19.41 -6.83 5.44
N ILE A 194 20.02 -6.22 6.47
CA ILE A 194 21.19 -5.34 6.31
C ILE A 194 22.38 -6.10 5.70
N ARG A 195 22.64 -7.34 6.14
CA ARG A 195 23.69 -8.18 5.56
C ARG A 195 23.44 -8.47 4.08
N LEU A 196 22.23 -8.90 3.72
CA LEU A 196 21.87 -9.20 2.33
C LEU A 196 21.98 -7.96 1.42
N LEU A 197 21.53 -6.80 1.90
CA LEU A 197 21.70 -5.53 1.17
C LEU A 197 23.18 -5.18 0.96
N SER A 198 24.02 -5.41 1.97
CA SER A 198 25.47 -5.21 1.86
C SER A 198 26.10 -6.15 0.83
N ASP A 199 25.65 -7.40 0.77
CA ASP A 199 26.12 -8.38 -0.20
C ASP A 199 25.65 -8.03 -1.62
N PHE A 200 24.40 -7.58 -1.80
CA PHE A 200 23.92 -7.08 -3.09
C PHE A 200 24.73 -5.88 -3.58
N ASN A 201 25.13 -4.99 -2.64
CA ASN A 201 25.99 -3.85 -2.95
C ASN A 201 27.40 -4.29 -3.38
N LYS A 202 28.03 -5.24 -2.66
CA LYS A 202 29.34 -5.80 -3.03
C LYS A 202 29.33 -6.50 -4.39
N LEU A 203 28.23 -7.16 -4.73
CA LEU A 203 28.03 -7.82 -6.02
C LEU A 203 27.70 -6.85 -7.17
N GLY A 204 27.57 -5.55 -6.88
CA GLY A 204 27.21 -4.53 -7.86
C GLY A 204 25.78 -4.65 -8.39
N LEU A 205 24.90 -5.36 -7.67
CA LEU A 205 23.47 -5.47 -8.04
C LEU A 205 22.71 -4.19 -7.68
N ILE A 206 23.08 -3.59 -6.55
CA ILE A 206 22.56 -2.32 -6.05
C ILE A 206 23.72 -1.41 -5.64
N GLU A 207 23.40 -0.15 -5.40
CA GLU A 207 24.28 0.82 -4.75
C GLU A 207 23.55 1.44 -3.56
N LEU A 208 24.22 1.47 -2.40
CA LEU A 208 23.69 2.03 -1.17
C LEU A 208 24.25 3.44 -0.94
N VAL A 209 23.35 4.44 -0.95
CA VAL A 209 23.68 5.84 -0.63
C VAL A 209 23.00 6.20 0.69
N GLY A 210 23.65 5.85 1.80
CA GLY A 210 23.05 5.92 3.14
C GLY A 210 21.84 5.00 3.28
N LYS A 211 20.65 5.57 3.45
CA LYS A 211 19.37 4.83 3.46
C LYS A 211 18.81 4.60 2.05
N LYS A 212 19.25 5.36 1.05
CA LYS A 212 18.77 5.26 -0.32
C LYS A 212 19.38 4.05 -1.03
N ILE A 213 18.63 3.49 -1.97
CA ILE A 213 19.04 2.33 -2.77
C ILE A 213 18.89 2.70 -4.24
N VAL A 214 19.91 2.41 -5.05
CA VAL A 214 19.87 2.47 -6.52
C VAL A 214 19.98 1.04 -7.05
N LEU A 215 19.13 0.64 -7.98
CA LEU A 215 19.28 -0.65 -8.66
C LEU A 215 20.26 -0.51 -9.83
N LYS A 216 21.34 -1.29 -9.81
CA LYS A 216 22.42 -1.22 -10.81
C LYS A 216 22.28 -2.29 -11.88
N ASP A 217 21.77 -3.47 -11.52
CA ASP A 217 21.59 -4.61 -12.43
C ASP A 217 20.20 -5.25 -12.23
N ILE A 218 19.17 -4.58 -12.77
CA ILE A 218 17.78 -5.07 -12.72
C ILE A 218 17.65 -6.46 -13.38
N PRO A 219 18.27 -6.76 -14.54
CA PRO A 219 18.19 -8.09 -15.12
C PRO A 219 18.72 -9.21 -14.21
N LYS A 220 19.85 -8.99 -13.51
CA LYS A 220 20.34 -9.98 -12.52
C LYS A 220 19.45 -10.06 -11.29
N LEU A 221 18.88 -8.94 -10.82
CA LEU A 221 17.91 -8.98 -9.73
C LEU A 221 16.68 -9.80 -10.10
N LYS A 222 16.17 -9.67 -11.34
CA LYS A 222 15.04 -10.49 -11.83
C LYS A 222 15.38 -11.98 -11.81
N LYS A 223 16.56 -12.36 -12.31
CA LYS A 223 17.06 -13.75 -12.23
C LYS A 223 17.25 -14.28 -10.81
N ILE A 224 17.47 -13.41 -9.82
CA ILE A 224 17.56 -13.79 -8.40
C ILE A 224 16.16 -13.88 -7.79
N ALA A 225 15.17 -13.17 -8.33
CA ALA A 225 13.80 -13.16 -7.82
C ALA A 225 12.94 -14.31 -8.35
N ASP A 226 13.34 -14.87 -9.51
CA ASP A 226 12.77 -16.07 -10.14
C ASP A 226 13.06 -17.33 -9.31
#